data_AF-A0A9Q9ENR2-F1
#
_entry.id   AF-A0A9Q9ENR2-F1
#
_cell.length_a   1.000
_cell.length_b   1.000
_cell.length_c   1.000
_cell.angle_alpha   90.00
_cell.angle_beta   90.00
_cell.angle_gamma   90.00
#
_symmetry.space_group_name_H-M   'P 1'
#
loop_
_entity.id
_entity.type
_entity.pdbx_description
1 polymer ?
#
loop_
_entity_poly.entity_id
_entity_poly.type
_entity_poly.pdbx_seq_one_letter_code
_entity_poly.pdbx_strand_id
1 'polypeptide(L)'
;MTSVAAASPTLDDRIQDLPQELQDIILEFTLESPSATVLLTKDYKPPGPLAISRKTRAKAATSYYNNSAFLFEKTSRTYDVGVLISSIVAWVKSLSREHRSWVKEVRVSNPDRGIRNFEPEIYQATNDAHTILETDCSLQHSG
;
A
#
# COMPACT_ATOMS: atom_id res chain seq x y z
N MET A 1 -40.75 26.05 33.55
CA MET A 1 -39.56 26.72 32.99
C MET A 1 -38.55 25.63 32.67
N THR A 2 -38.54 25.14 31.43
CA THR A 2 -37.74 23.98 31.02
C THR A 2 -36.47 24.50 30.35
N SER A 3 -35.33 24.38 31.02
CA SER A 3 -34.02 24.76 30.50
C SER A 3 -33.54 23.67 29.54
N VAL A 4 -33.44 23.99 28.25
CA VAL A 4 -32.89 23.09 27.24
C VAL A 4 -31.38 23.28 27.26
N ALA A 5 -30.66 22.28 27.78
CA ALA A 5 -29.21 22.22 27.67
C ALA A 5 -28.85 22.07 26.18
N ALA A 6 -28.29 23.11 25.58
CA ALA A 6 -27.83 23.07 24.19
C ALA A 6 -26.72 22.02 24.07
N ALA A 7 -26.96 20.99 23.25
CA ALA A 7 -25.95 20.02 22.91
C ALA A 7 -24.77 20.74 22.25
N SER A 8 -23.56 20.51 22.76
CA SER A 8 -22.35 21.05 22.15
C SER A 8 -22.23 20.56 20.71
N PRO A 9 -21.86 21.41 19.75
CA PRO A 9 -21.68 21.01 18.36
C PRO A 9 -20.66 19.87 18.27
N THR A 10 -20.95 18.91 17.40
CA THR A 10 -20.08 17.75 17.19
C THR A 10 -18.79 18.17 16.50
N LEU A 11 -17.79 17.28 16.47
CA LEU A 11 -16.55 17.56 15.74
C LEU A 11 -16.82 17.78 14.25
N ASP A 12 -17.74 17.01 13.67
CA ASP A 12 -18.11 17.12 12.27
C ASP A 12 -18.72 18.50 11.97
N ASP A 13 -19.64 18.97 12.83
CA ASP A 13 -20.24 20.31 12.69
C ASP A 13 -19.17 21.40 12.69
N ARG A 14 -18.19 21.29 13.59
CA ARG A 14 -17.09 22.27 13.71
C ARG A 14 -16.13 22.22 12.53
N ILE A 15 -15.92 21.06 11.91
CA ILE A 15 -15.08 20.91 10.70
C ILE A 15 -15.81 21.50 9.49
N GLN A 16 -17.11 21.25 9.37
CA GLN A 16 -17.93 21.78 8.27
C GLN A 16 -18.11 23.31 8.34
N ASP A 17 -18.11 23.87 9.55
CA ASP A 17 -18.16 25.33 9.77
C ASP A 17 -16.85 26.05 9.42
N LEU A 18 -15.77 25.34 9.10
CA LEU A 18 -14.51 25.97 8.69
C LEU A 18 -14.65 26.61 7.30
N PRO A 19 -13.98 27.75 7.05
CA PRO A 19 -13.77 28.25 5.70
C PRO A 19 -13.18 27.17 4.79
N GLN A 20 -13.63 27.12 3.53
CA GLN A 20 -13.20 26.11 2.54
C GLN A 20 -11.68 26.01 2.44
N GLU A 21 -10.97 27.14 2.49
CA GLU A 21 -9.50 27.17 2.43
C GLU A 21 -8.85 26.34 3.55
N LEU A 22 -9.39 26.40 4.77
CA LEU A 22 -8.87 25.62 5.90
C LEU A 22 -9.21 24.15 5.76
N GLN A 23 -10.40 23.82 5.26
CA GLN A 23 -10.78 22.42 4.97
C GLN A 23 -9.85 21.82 3.93
N ASP A 24 -9.54 22.57 2.86
CA ASP A 24 -8.63 22.14 1.80
C ASP A 24 -7.20 21.95 2.30
N ILE A 25 -6.71 22.86 3.16
CA ILE A 25 -5.39 22.74 3.81
C ILE A 25 -5.33 21.49 4.70
N ILE A 26 -6.34 21.27 5.55
CA ILE A 26 -6.42 20.08 6.41
C ILE A 26 -6.44 18.80 5.57
N LEU A 27 -7.23 18.80 4.49
CA LEU A 27 -7.27 17.69 3.57
C LEU A 27 -5.89 17.46 2.94
N GLU A 28 -5.22 18.51 2.44
CA GLU A 28 -3.88 18.39 1.86
C GLU A 28 -2.87 17.76 2.83
N PHE A 29 -2.78 18.26 4.07
CA PHE A 29 -1.88 17.71 5.09
C PHE A 29 -2.22 16.28 5.51
N THR A 30 -3.49 15.87 5.41
CA THR A 30 -3.91 14.50 5.76
C THR A 30 -3.75 13.50 4.62
N LEU A 31 -3.65 13.97 3.37
CA LEU A 31 -3.37 13.12 2.20
C LEU A 31 -1.87 12.81 2.05
N GLU A 32 -0.99 13.61 2.66
CA GLU A 32 0.44 13.33 2.70
C GLU A 32 0.71 12.09 3.58
N SER A 33 0.98 10.97 2.92
CA SER A 33 1.37 9.75 3.62
C SER A 33 2.89 9.80 3.87
N PRO A 34 3.36 9.68 5.13
CA PRO A 34 4.78 9.57 5.40
C PRO A 34 5.33 8.34 4.68
N SER A 35 6.61 8.40 4.27
CA SER A 35 7.28 7.23 3.71
C SER A 35 7.20 6.08 4.72
N ALA A 36 6.46 5.04 4.35
CA ALA A 36 6.09 3.96 5.27
C ALA A 36 6.27 2.60 4.61
N THR A 37 6.63 1.62 5.42
CA THR A 37 6.54 0.21 5.01
C THR A 37 5.10 -0.25 5.18
N VAL A 38 4.45 -0.59 4.08
CA VAL A 38 3.07 -1.07 4.05
C VAL A 38 3.09 -2.59 4.05
N LEU A 39 2.52 -3.20 5.10
CA LEU A 39 2.36 -4.64 5.15
C LEU A 39 1.16 -5.07 4.27
N LEU A 40 1.44 -5.89 3.26
CA LEU A 40 0.45 -6.51 2.39
C LEU A 40 0.07 -7.88 2.93
N THR A 41 -0.94 -7.90 3.79
CA THR A 41 -1.59 -9.14 4.24
C THR A 41 -2.77 -9.48 3.32
N LYS A 42 -3.38 -10.65 3.54
CA LYS A 42 -4.62 -11.05 2.85
C LYS A 42 -5.76 -10.04 3.07
N ASP A 43 -5.76 -9.37 4.22
CA ASP A 43 -6.79 -8.41 4.62
C ASP A 43 -6.38 -6.96 4.31
N TYR A 44 -5.31 -6.77 3.54
CA TYR A 44 -4.84 -5.45 3.15
C TYR A 44 -5.95 -4.66 2.44
N LYS A 45 -6.20 -3.45 2.95
CA LYS A 45 -7.10 -2.48 2.33
C LYS A 45 -6.32 -1.22 2.00
N PRO A 46 -6.50 -0.64 0.80
CA PRO A 46 -5.90 0.63 0.46
C PRO A 46 -6.33 1.73 1.45
N PRO A 47 -5.46 2.71 1.75
CA PRO A 47 -5.78 3.80 2.65
C PRO A 47 -7.06 4.56 2.25
N GLY A 48 -7.85 4.97 3.24
CA GLY A 48 -9.10 5.73 3.07
C GLY A 48 -9.01 6.93 2.12
N PRO A 49 -7.93 7.74 2.13
CA PRO A 49 -7.66 8.78 1.13
C PRO A 49 -7.84 8.37 -0.33
N LEU A 50 -7.52 7.13 -0.69
CA LEU A 50 -7.68 6.61 -2.06
C LEU A 50 -9.14 6.37 -2.43
N ALA A 51 -10.05 6.29 -1.45
CA ALA A 51 -11.47 6.03 -1.66
C ALA A 51 -12.33 7.31 -1.81
N ILE A 52 -11.85 8.48 -1.38
CA ILE A 52 -12.68 9.70 -1.22
C ILE A 52 -13.23 10.25 -2.54
N SER A 53 -12.36 10.70 -3.46
CA SER A 53 -12.78 11.31 -4.73
C SER A 53 -11.75 11.03 -5.83
N ARG A 54 -12.12 11.20 -7.10
CA ARG A 54 -11.17 11.00 -8.22
C ARG A 54 -9.99 11.98 -8.16
N LYS A 55 -10.23 13.25 -7.78
CA LYS A 55 -9.21 14.30 -7.71
C LYS A 55 -8.24 14.04 -6.56
N THR A 56 -8.76 13.76 -5.36
CA THR A 56 -7.93 13.46 -4.18
C THR A 56 -7.20 12.14 -4.32
N ARG A 57 -7.82 11.13 -4.95
CA ARG A 57 -7.20 9.84 -5.24
C ARG A 57 -5.94 9.97 -6.07
N ALA A 58 -5.89 10.84 -7.08
CA ALA A 58 -4.68 10.99 -7.90
C ALA A 58 -3.48 11.50 -7.07
N LYS A 59 -3.70 12.54 -6.26
CA LYS A 59 -2.66 13.12 -5.38
C LYS A 59 -2.23 12.12 -4.30
N ALA A 60 -3.21 11.51 -3.63
CA ALA A 60 -2.95 10.52 -2.58
C ALA A 60 -2.27 9.26 -3.13
N ALA A 61 -2.69 8.75 -4.30
CA ALA A 61 -2.08 7.59 -4.94
C ALA A 61 -0.63 7.88 -5.34
N THR A 62 -0.38 9.05 -5.92
CA THR A 62 0.99 9.46 -6.26
C THR A 62 1.86 9.46 -5.02
N SER A 63 1.44 10.15 -3.94
CA SER A 63 2.21 10.18 -2.70
C SER A 63 2.39 8.79 -2.09
N TYR A 64 1.32 7.98 -2.07
CA TYR A 64 1.31 6.66 -1.45
C TYR A 64 2.22 5.67 -2.18
N TYR A 65 1.98 5.41 -3.47
CA TYR A 65 2.75 4.39 -4.19
C TYR A 65 4.22 4.81 -4.41
N ASN A 66 4.50 6.11 -4.53
CA ASN A 66 5.84 6.64 -4.81
C ASN A 66 6.76 6.68 -3.58
N ASN A 67 6.18 6.75 -2.38
CA ASN A 67 6.91 6.91 -1.11
C ASN A 67 6.77 5.71 -0.16
N SER A 68 5.95 4.70 -0.50
CA SER A 68 5.81 3.49 0.31
C SER A 68 6.66 2.34 -0.21
N ALA A 69 7.21 1.55 0.72
CA ALA A 69 7.75 0.23 0.44
C ALA A 69 6.71 -0.83 0.79
N PHE A 70 6.39 -1.73 -0.13
CA PHE A 70 5.34 -2.72 0.08
C PHE A 70 5.93 -4.05 0.52
N LEU A 71 5.58 -4.52 1.71
CA LEU A 71 6.14 -5.72 2.31
C LEU A 71 5.13 -6.86 2.29
N PHE A 72 5.48 -7.97 1.64
CA PHE A 72 4.75 -9.24 1.80
C PHE A 72 5.42 -10.06 2.90
N GLU A 73 4.66 -10.40 3.94
CA GLU A 73 5.17 -11.24 5.02
C GLU A 73 4.86 -12.71 4.78
N LYS A 74 5.88 -13.56 4.90
CA LYS A 74 5.72 -15.02 4.89
C LYS A 74 5.10 -15.45 6.21
N THR A 75 3.81 -15.79 6.23
CA THR A 75 3.08 -16.13 7.47
C THR A 75 3.29 -17.57 7.97
N SER A 76 3.95 -18.46 7.21
CA SER A 76 4.27 -19.83 7.68
C SER A 76 5.62 -20.33 7.15
N ARG A 77 6.29 -21.18 7.95
CA ARG A 77 7.60 -21.77 7.63
C ARG A 77 7.60 -22.59 6.34
N THR A 78 6.49 -23.28 6.08
CA THR A 78 6.30 -24.18 4.93
C THR A 78 5.74 -23.47 3.69
N TYR A 79 5.66 -22.13 3.70
CA TYR A 79 5.08 -21.39 2.57
C TYR A 79 5.74 -21.73 1.25
N ASP A 80 4.89 -22.10 0.30
CA ASP A 80 5.21 -22.26 -1.10
C ASP A 80 5.56 -20.90 -1.71
N VAL A 81 6.78 -20.78 -2.24
CA VAL A 81 7.28 -19.60 -2.95
C VAL A 81 6.36 -19.23 -4.13
N GLY A 82 5.76 -20.22 -4.79
CA GLY A 82 4.81 -20.02 -5.88
C GLY A 82 3.54 -19.28 -5.45
N VAL A 83 3.03 -19.56 -4.25
CA VAL A 83 1.85 -18.86 -3.69
C VAL A 83 2.17 -17.40 -3.38
N LEU A 84 3.35 -17.14 -2.83
CA LEU A 84 3.81 -15.78 -2.55
C LEU A 84 3.96 -14.96 -3.85
N ILE A 85 4.66 -15.50 -4.85
CA ILE A 85 4.83 -14.85 -6.15
C ILE A 85 3.46 -14.58 -6.80
N SER A 86 2.56 -15.57 -6.76
CA SER A 86 1.20 -15.41 -7.29
C SER A 86 0.42 -14.29 -6.60
N SER A 87 0.60 -14.13 -5.28
CA SER A 87 -0.04 -13.06 -4.50
C SER A 87 0.51 -11.68 -4.86
N ILE A 88 1.84 -11.57 -5.03
CA ILE A 88 2.50 -10.34 -5.48
C ILE A 88 1.99 -9.96 -6.86
N VAL A 89 1.99 -10.89 -7.81
CA VAL A 89 1.53 -10.65 -9.19
C VAL A 89 0.05 -10.27 -9.21
N ALA A 90 -0.80 -10.94 -8.44
CA ALA A 90 -2.22 -10.61 -8.34
C ALA A 90 -2.43 -9.19 -7.79
N TRP A 91 -1.68 -8.80 -6.76
CA TRP A 91 -1.73 -7.45 -6.21
C TRP A 91 -1.26 -6.41 -7.23
N VAL A 92 -0.12 -6.59 -7.88
CA VAL A 92 0.37 -5.67 -8.92
C VAL A 92 -0.64 -5.53 -10.06
N LYS A 93 -1.25 -6.63 -10.51
CA LYS A 93 -2.27 -6.61 -11.57
C LYS A 93 -3.57 -5.91 -11.16
N SER A 94 -3.88 -5.85 -9.86
CA SER A 94 -5.04 -5.10 -9.35
C SER A 94 -4.87 -3.59 -9.45
N LEU A 95 -3.63 -3.10 -9.61
CA LEU A 95 -3.33 -1.68 -9.72
C LEU A 95 -3.53 -1.16 -11.15
N SER A 96 -3.98 0.09 -11.26
CA SER A 96 -4.02 0.78 -12.56
C SER A 96 -2.62 0.86 -13.16
N ARG A 97 -2.53 1.03 -14.48
CA ARG A 97 -1.23 1.17 -15.17
C ARG A 97 -0.40 2.31 -14.58
N GLU A 98 -1.06 3.42 -14.24
CA GLU A 98 -0.44 4.58 -13.63
C GLU A 98 0.10 4.27 -12.23
N HIS A 99 -0.70 3.65 -11.36
CA HIS A 99 -0.27 3.30 -10.01
C HIS A 99 0.89 2.30 -10.02
N ARG A 100 0.88 1.32 -10.93
CA ARG A 100 2.00 0.38 -11.11
C ARG A 100 3.32 1.08 -11.38
N SER A 101 3.30 2.13 -12.20
CA SER A 101 4.53 2.87 -12.54
C SER A 101 5.13 3.63 -11.35
N TRP A 102 4.35 3.86 -10.29
CA TRP A 102 4.82 4.54 -9.08
C TRP A 102 5.36 3.58 -8.02
N VAL A 103 5.01 2.29 -8.08
CA VAL A 103 5.51 1.30 -7.12
C VAL A 103 7.00 1.08 -7.37
N LYS A 104 7.84 1.63 -6.51
CA LYS A 104 9.31 1.50 -6.62
C LYS A 104 9.88 0.29 -5.92
N GLU A 105 9.23 -0.17 -4.86
CA GLU A 105 9.81 -1.18 -3.98
C GLU A 105 8.76 -2.14 -3.42
N VAL A 106 9.00 -3.44 -3.66
CA VAL A 106 8.26 -4.56 -3.09
C VAL A 106 9.26 -5.46 -2.40
N ARG A 107 9.10 -5.64 -1.09
CA ARG A 107 9.95 -6.47 -0.23
C ARG A 107 9.19 -7.71 0.18
N VAL A 108 9.93 -8.74 0.57
CA VAL A 108 9.36 -9.90 1.24
C VAL A 108 10.10 -10.12 2.55
N SER A 109 9.35 -10.24 3.65
CA SER A 109 9.90 -10.63 4.94
C SER A 109 9.81 -12.14 5.10
N ASN A 110 10.93 -12.76 5.49
CA ASN A 110 10.93 -14.11 6.01
C ASN A 110 11.18 -14.06 7.52
N PRO A 111 10.20 -14.43 8.38
CA PRO A 111 10.35 -14.30 9.82
C PRO A 111 11.50 -15.14 10.39
N ASP A 112 11.90 -16.22 9.71
CA ASP A 112 13.02 -17.07 10.16
C ASP A 112 14.40 -16.58 9.66
N ARG A 113 14.48 -15.65 8.70
CA ARG A 113 15.75 -15.23 8.06
C ARG A 113 15.91 -13.71 7.89
N GLY A 114 15.01 -12.89 8.41
CA GLY A 114 15.01 -11.45 8.25
C GLY A 114 14.43 -10.96 6.90
N ILE A 115 14.52 -9.65 6.68
CA ILE A 115 14.02 -8.98 5.47
C ILE A 115 15.05 -9.18 4.35
N ARG A 116 14.61 -9.71 3.20
CA ARG A 116 15.41 -9.70 1.97
C ARG A 116 14.78 -8.74 0.96
N ASN A 117 15.60 -7.91 0.35
CA ASN A 117 15.16 -7.07 -0.75
C ASN A 117 15.11 -7.95 -2.00
N PHE A 118 13.98 -7.94 -2.71
CA PHE A 118 13.94 -8.47 -4.06
C PHE A 118 14.45 -7.39 -5.00
N GLU A 119 15.49 -7.70 -5.78
CA GLU A 119 16.05 -6.78 -6.75
C GLU A 119 15.02 -6.39 -7.83
N PRO A 120 15.24 -5.26 -8.52
CA PRO A 120 14.26 -4.70 -9.45
C PRO A 120 13.93 -5.56 -10.69
N GLU A 121 14.54 -6.74 -10.85
CA GLU A 121 14.29 -7.65 -11.97
C GLU A 121 12.85 -8.20 -12.02
N ILE A 122 12.13 -8.25 -10.88
CA ILE A 122 10.70 -8.59 -10.85
C ILE A 122 9.83 -7.54 -11.56
N TYR A 123 10.29 -6.28 -11.64
CA TYR A 123 9.55 -5.22 -12.32
C TYR A 123 9.58 -5.36 -13.85
N GLN A 124 10.64 -5.96 -14.41
CA GLN A 124 10.70 -6.25 -15.84
C GLN A 124 9.74 -7.40 -16.21
N ALA A 125 9.67 -8.44 -15.38
CA ALA A 125 8.79 -9.60 -15.54
C ALA A 125 7.29 -9.33 -15.30
N THR A 126 6.95 -8.22 -14.62
CA THR A 126 5.55 -7.82 -14.41
C THR A 126 5.02 -6.88 -15.48
N ASN A 127 5.91 -6.24 -16.26
CA ASN A 127 5.57 -5.52 -17.48
C ASN A 127 5.42 -6.47 -18.68
N ASP A 128 6.27 -7.50 -18.78
CA ASP A 128 6.15 -8.59 -19.75
C ASP A 128 5.72 -9.86 -19.02
N ALA A 129 4.42 -10.14 -18.96
CA ALA A 129 3.81 -11.21 -18.15
C ALA A 129 4.16 -12.66 -18.58
N HIS A 130 5.43 -13.00 -18.86
CA HIS A 130 5.80 -14.35 -19.29
C HIS A 130 7.16 -14.91 -18.83
N THR A 131 7.94 -14.24 -17.99
CA THR A 131 9.22 -14.83 -17.55
C THR A 131 9.54 -14.39 -16.13
N ILE A 132 9.36 -15.30 -15.17
CA ILE A 132 10.33 -15.72 -14.15
C ILE A 132 9.68 -16.96 -13.50
N LEU A 133 9.91 -18.11 -14.13
CA LEU A 133 10.27 -19.32 -13.41
C LEU A 133 11.79 -19.40 -13.52
N GLU A 134 12.45 -19.87 -12.46
CA GLU A 134 13.86 -20.26 -12.44
C GLU A 134 14.91 -19.13 -12.35
N THR A 135 15.09 -18.55 -11.15
CA THR A 135 16.46 -18.05 -10.84
C THR A 135 16.92 -18.17 -9.39
N ASP A 136 16.26 -18.94 -8.51
CA ASP A 136 16.85 -19.11 -7.17
C ASP A 136 16.40 -20.34 -6.35
N CYS A 137 16.18 -21.49 -7.02
CA CYS A 137 15.99 -22.78 -6.31
C CYS A 137 17.20 -23.74 -6.40
N SER A 138 18.27 -23.37 -7.10
CA SER A 138 19.41 -24.27 -7.36
C SER A 138 20.63 -23.92 -6.51
N LEU A 139 20.53 -23.94 -5.18
CA LEU A 139 21.74 -23.87 -4.34
C LEU A 139 21.59 -24.50 -2.96
N GLN A 140 20.98 -25.69 -2.82
CA GLN A 140 21.27 -26.60 -1.68
C GLN A 140 21.02 -28.06 -2.06
N HIS A 141 21.93 -28.70 -2.79
CA HIS A 141 22.20 -30.15 -2.75
C HIS A 141 23.61 -30.40 -3.33
N SER A 142 24.64 -30.21 -2.50
CA SER A 142 25.94 -30.85 -2.63
C SER A 142 26.74 -30.55 -1.36
N GLY A 143 27.02 -31.60 -0.60
CA GLY A 143 27.70 -31.59 0.69
C GLY A 143 27.26 -32.79 1.51
#